data_AF-A0A392MJG8-F1
#
_entry.id   AF-A0A392MJG8-F1
#
_cell.length_a   1.000
_cell.length_b   1.000
_cell.length_c   1.000
_cell.angle_alpha   90.00
_cell.angle_beta   90.00
_cell.angle_gamma   90.00
#
_symmetry.space_group_name_H-M   'P 1'
#
loop_
_entity.id
_entity.type
_entity.pdbx_description
1 polymer ?
#
loop_
_entity_poly.entity_id
_entity_poly.type
_entity_poly.pdbx_seq_one_letter_code
_entity_poly.pdbx_strand_id
1 'polypeptide(L)'
;MVFVLSASQGPEVGLELFRNVPYFRVLVCGGDGTVAWVLDAIEKYNFESPPPVAIIPLGTGNDLSRVMNWGGGFSALDGQGGLTMLLHDISSNAAVTMLDRWEVKLAEESSEGKPYKMKTKSMMNYLGIGCDAKVAYEFHVTREINPEKFSSQFLNKLRYAKEGARDIMDRTCADLPWQVWLEVDGRDIEIPKDSEGLIVLNIGSYMGGVDLWQNDYERDDDDFSLQSMHDKMLEVVCVCGAWHLGKLQ
;
A
#
# COMPACT_ATOMS: atom_id res chain seq x y z
N MET A 1 24.36 8.60 7.14
CA MET A 1 24.87 8.54 5.73
C MET A 1 23.66 8.55 4.81
N VAL A 2 23.77 9.15 3.62
CA VAL A 2 22.64 9.27 2.67
C VAL A 2 22.97 8.48 1.41
N PHE A 3 22.01 7.68 0.95
CA PHE A 3 22.11 6.88 -0.27
C PHE A 3 20.98 7.26 -1.21
N VAL A 4 21.32 7.52 -2.47
CA VAL A 4 20.32 7.75 -3.52
C VAL A 4 19.99 6.40 -4.13
N LEU A 5 18.69 6.05 -4.14
CA LEU A 5 18.20 4.83 -4.78
C LEU A 5 17.85 5.11 -6.24
N SER A 6 18.27 4.21 -7.13
CA SER A 6 17.99 4.28 -8.57
C SER A 6 17.97 2.89 -9.17
N ALA A 7 17.51 2.74 -10.42
CA ALA A 7 17.52 1.45 -11.11
C ALA A 7 18.90 0.78 -11.16
N SER A 8 20.01 1.54 -11.06
CA SER A 8 21.38 1.02 -11.04
C SER A 8 21.96 0.84 -9.64
N GLN A 9 21.32 1.37 -8.59
CA GLN A 9 21.79 1.30 -7.21
C GLN A 9 20.63 1.13 -6.25
N GLY A 10 20.48 -0.11 -5.75
CA GLY A 10 19.49 -0.44 -4.75
C GLY A 10 19.93 -0.16 -3.31
N PRO A 11 19.01 -0.33 -2.35
CA PRO A 11 19.25 -0.13 -0.92
C PRO A 11 20.34 -1.06 -0.35
N GLU A 12 20.66 -2.15 -1.05
CA GLU A 12 21.66 -3.14 -0.67
C GLU A 12 23.03 -2.52 -0.39
N VAL A 13 23.44 -1.51 -1.17
CA VAL A 13 24.73 -0.83 -0.98
C VAL A 13 24.81 -0.16 0.39
N GLY A 14 23.73 0.47 0.84
CA GLY A 14 23.66 1.09 2.15
C GLY A 14 23.56 0.08 3.28
N LEU A 15 22.74 -0.95 3.09
CA LEU A 15 22.56 -2.02 4.07
C LEU A 15 23.85 -2.81 4.32
N GLU A 16 24.61 -3.13 3.26
CA GLU A 16 25.92 -3.81 3.39
C GLU A 16 26.91 -2.97 4.17
N LEU A 17 26.96 -1.64 3.95
CA LEU A 17 27.90 -0.78 4.64
C LEU A 17 27.65 -0.74 6.16
N PHE A 18 26.39 -0.83 6.58
CA PHE A 18 25.98 -0.76 7.99
C PHE A 18 25.78 -2.13 8.62
N ARG A 19 26.09 -3.24 7.93
CA ARG A 19 25.80 -4.61 8.40
C ARG A 19 26.32 -4.97 9.78
N ASN A 20 27.45 -4.39 10.18
CA ASN A 20 28.12 -4.67 11.45
C ASN A 20 27.89 -3.55 12.48
N VAL A 21 27.05 -2.56 12.15
CA VAL A 21 26.70 -1.47 13.06
C VAL A 21 25.50 -1.92 13.89
N PRO A 22 25.63 -2.04 15.22
CA PRO A 22 24.49 -2.44 16.05
C PRO A 22 23.47 -1.30 16.13
N TYR A 23 22.18 -1.66 16.16
CA TYR A 23 21.05 -0.75 16.42
C TYR A 23 20.94 0.47 15.50
N PHE A 24 21.39 0.36 14.25
CA PHE A 24 21.17 1.44 13.28
C PHE A 24 19.69 1.53 12.88
N ARG A 25 19.27 2.72 12.45
CA ARG A 25 17.91 2.99 11.96
C ARG A 25 17.98 3.38 10.49
N VAL A 26 16.93 3.06 9.75
CA VAL A 26 16.81 3.42 8.34
C VAL A 26 15.73 4.49 8.19
N LEU A 27 16.06 5.56 7.47
CA LEU A 27 15.12 6.61 7.11
C LEU A 27 14.92 6.60 5.60
N VAL A 28 13.68 6.35 5.16
CA VAL A 28 13.33 6.26 3.73
C VAL A 28 12.61 7.52 3.30
N CYS A 29 13.21 8.27 2.37
CA CYS A 29 12.60 9.43 1.75
C CYS A 29 12.00 9.02 0.40
N GLY A 30 10.68 8.81 0.35
CA GLY A 30 10.02 8.25 -0.83
C GLY A 30 8.52 8.05 -0.67
N GLY A 31 7.93 7.26 -1.57
CA GLY A 31 6.56 6.75 -1.42
C GLY A 31 6.52 5.29 -1.00
N ASP A 32 5.34 4.70 -0.95
CA ASP A 32 5.13 3.31 -0.52
C ASP A 32 6.00 2.30 -1.30
N GLY A 33 6.15 2.47 -2.61
CA GLY A 33 7.00 1.60 -3.43
C GLY A 33 8.50 1.67 -3.07
N THR A 34 8.99 2.84 -2.64
CA THR A 34 10.39 2.98 -2.17
C THR A 34 10.56 2.29 -0.82
N VAL A 35 9.57 2.44 0.07
CA VAL A 35 9.59 1.78 1.38
C VAL A 35 9.54 0.26 1.22
N ALA A 36 8.65 -0.26 0.36
CA ALA A 36 8.57 -1.68 0.06
C ALA A 36 9.91 -2.24 -0.46
N TRP A 37 10.58 -1.51 -1.36
CA TRP A 37 11.88 -1.94 -1.87
C TRP A 37 12.97 -2.02 -0.77
N VAL A 38 12.97 -1.06 0.15
CA VAL A 38 13.91 -1.08 1.29
C VAL A 38 13.60 -2.25 2.23
N LEU A 39 12.32 -2.51 2.53
CA LEU A 39 11.91 -3.63 3.36
C LEU A 39 12.26 -4.98 2.71
N ASP A 40 12.03 -5.14 1.40
CA ASP A 40 12.43 -6.33 0.63
C ASP A 40 13.93 -6.58 0.74
N ALA A 41 14.74 -5.53 0.67
CA ALA A 41 16.18 -5.65 0.81
C ALA A 41 16.60 -6.03 2.24
N ILE A 42 16.01 -5.42 3.26
CA ILE A 42 16.25 -5.78 4.67
C ILE A 42 15.93 -7.25 4.93
N GLU A 43 14.79 -7.72 4.44
CA GLU A 43 14.34 -9.11 4.57
C GLU A 43 15.28 -10.08 3.84
N LYS A 44 15.67 -9.76 2.60
CA LYS A 44 16.63 -10.55 1.83
C LYS A 44 18.00 -10.64 2.50
N TYR A 45 18.43 -9.57 3.18
CA TYR A 45 19.68 -9.56 3.93
C TYR A 45 19.63 -10.38 5.22
N ASN A 46 18.44 -10.67 5.74
CA ASN A 46 18.21 -11.51 6.90
C ASN A 46 19.08 -11.12 8.12
N PHE A 47 19.00 -9.85 8.50
CA PHE A 47 19.64 -9.34 9.71
C PHE A 47 19.18 -10.12 10.96
N GLU A 48 20.11 -10.40 11.88
CA GLU A 48 19.76 -10.99 13.19
C GLU A 48 18.75 -10.12 13.95
N SER A 49 18.90 -8.80 13.86
CA SER A 49 17.94 -7.81 14.30
C SER A 49 17.68 -6.81 13.17
N PRO A 50 16.56 -6.93 12.44
CA PRO A 50 16.20 -5.98 11.39
C PRO A 50 16.17 -4.53 11.92
N PRO A 51 16.76 -3.56 11.20
CA PRO A 51 16.74 -2.17 11.62
C PRO A 51 15.32 -1.59 11.49
N PRO A 52 14.84 -0.78 12.44
CA PRO A 52 13.57 -0.09 12.30
C PRO A 52 13.65 0.93 11.15
N VAL A 53 12.52 1.09 10.45
CA VAL A 53 12.38 1.96 9.29
C VAL A 53 11.42 3.10 9.59
N ALA A 54 11.85 4.34 9.36
CA ALA A 54 11.01 5.54 9.40
C ALA A 54 10.85 6.12 7.99
N ILE A 55 9.79 6.92 7.77
CA ILE A 55 9.38 7.38 6.43
C ILE A 55 9.33 8.90 6.39
N ILE A 56 9.92 9.50 5.36
CA ILE A 56 9.60 10.87 4.93
C ILE A 56 8.71 10.75 3.68
N PRO A 57 7.42 11.13 3.75
CA PRO A 57 6.45 10.92 2.68
C PRO A 57 6.66 11.88 1.51
N LEU A 58 7.45 11.43 0.52
CA LEU A 58 7.71 12.17 -0.73
C LEU A 58 6.88 11.65 -1.91
N GLY A 59 6.19 10.51 -1.75
CA GLY A 59 5.30 9.92 -2.76
C GLY A 59 3.95 10.63 -2.90
N THR A 60 3.06 10.06 -3.72
CA THR A 60 1.70 10.62 -3.95
C THR A 60 0.65 10.04 -2.98
N GLY A 61 0.66 8.71 -2.74
CA GLY A 61 -0.28 8.02 -1.84
C GLY A 61 0.13 8.14 -0.38
N ASN A 62 1.32 7.60 -0.07
CA ASN A 62 1.94 7.61 1.26
C ASN A 62 1.05 6.96 2.33
N ASP A 63 0.32 5.90 1.97
CA ASP A 63 -0.65 5.25 2.85
C ASP A 63 0.04 4.64 4.08
N LEU A 64 1.18 3.98 3.91
CA LEU A 64 1.93 3.44 5.05
C LEU A 64 2.42 4.55 5.99
N SER A 65 2.84 5.68 5.43
CA SER A 65 3.27 6.85 6.21
C SER A 65 2.11 7.44 7.03
N ARG A 66 0.88 7.43 6.50
CA ARG A 66 -0.30 7.90 7.22
C ARG A 66 -0.64 7.00 8.40
N VAL A 67 -0.63 5.69 8.18
CA VAL A 67 -0.92 4.70 9.23
C VAL A 67 0.16 4.70 10.32
N MET A 68 1.41 4.93 9.94
CA MET A 68 2.54 5.09 10.87
C MET A 68 2.62 6.49 11.50
N ASN A 69 1.64 7.36 11.27
CA ASN A 69 1.58 8.74 11.79
C ASN A 69 2.74 9.67 11.37
N TRP A 70 3.41 9.38 10.26
CA TRP A 70 4.40 10.26 9.61
C TRP A 70 3.76 11.25 8.63
N GLY A 71 2.45 11.12 8.38
CA GLY A 71 1.64 12.04 7.59
C GLY A 71 1.57 11.67 6.10
N GLY A 72 0.76 12.45 5.35
CA GLY A 72 0.41 12.16 3.95
C GLY A 72 1.27 12.82 2.88
N GLY A 73 2.23 13.67 3.26
CA GLY A 73 3.11 14.38 2.33
C GLY A 73 4.01 15.39 3.02
N PHE A 74 5.16 15.67 2.41
CA PHE A 74 6.18 16.56 2.97
C PHE A 74 5.67 17.97 3.31
N SER A 75 4.75 18.51 2.51
CA SER A 75 4.20 19.86 2.72
C SER A 75 3.43 20.00 4.03
N ALA A 76 2.92 18.90 4.59
CA ALA A 76 2.28 18.92 5.91
C ALA A 76 3.29 19.15 7.05
N LEU A 77 4.58 18.89 6.81
CA LEU A 77 5.65 19.04 7.80
C LEU A 77 6.04 20.51 8.02
N ASP A 78 5.85 21.38 7.02
CA ASP A 78 6.17 22.81 7.13
C ASP A 78 5.33 23.49 8.22
N GLY A 79 4.11 22.99 8.50
CA GLY A 79 3.26 23.45 9.59
C GLY A 79 3.61 22.89 10.98
N GLN A 80 4.48 21.88 11.07
CA GLN A 80 4.79 21.13 12.29
C GLN A 80 6.25 21.31 12.79
N GLY A 81 6.92 22.39 12.36
CA GLY A 81 8.31 22.66 12.74
C GLY A 81 9.35 22.17 11.73
N GLY A 82 8.90 21.71 10.57
CA GLY A 82 9.74 21.37 9.41
C GLY A 82 10.59 20.10 9.61
N LEU A 83 11.54 19.90 8.69
CA LEU A 83 12.39 18.71 8.64
C LEU A 83 13.16 18.47 9.95
N THR A 84 13.64 19.54 10.61
CA THR A 84 14.42 19.41 11.85
C THR A 84 13.59 18.81 12.98
N MET A 85 12.33 19.25 13.14
CA MET A 85 11.44 18.69 14.15
C MET A 85 11.11 17.23 13.85
N LEU A 86 10.81 16.91 12.59
CA LEU A 86 10.55 15.53 12.17
C LEU A 86 11.75 14.61 12.46
N LEU A 87 12.97 15.04 12.14
CA LEU A 87 14.17 14.24 12.40
C LEU A 87 14.40 14.06 13.91
N HIS A 88 14.12 15.09 14.71
CA HIS A 88 14.17 15.00 16.16
C HIS A 88 13.15 14.00 16.69
N ASP A 89 11.90 14.02 16.20
CA ASP A 89 10.85 13.11 16.61
C ASP A 89 11.17 11.65 16.21
N ILE A 90 11.67 11.43 15.00
CA ILE A 90 12.13 10.11 14.53
C ILE A 90 13.27 9.57 15.42
N SER A 91 14.18 10.44 15.84
CA SER A 91 15.34 10.03 16.64
C SER A 91 15.00 9.78 18.12
N SER A 92 14.17 10.65 18.72
CA SER A 92 14.03 10.73 20.18
C SER A 92 12.68 10.20 20.68
N ASN A 93 11.62 10.31 19.88
CA ASN A 93 10.23 10.09 20.33
C ASN A 93 9.54 8.92 19.63
N ALA A 94 10.06 8.47 18.50
CA ALA A 94 9.43 7.42 17.70
C ALA A 94 9.45 6.05 18.40
N ALA A 95 8.26 5.52 18.66
CA ALA A 95 8.07 4.14 19.05
C ALA A 95 8.25 3.22 17.83
N VAL A 96 8.80 2.04 18.06
CA VAL A 96 8.88 0.98 17.03
C VAL A 96 7.57 0.21 17.07
N THR A 97 6.90 0.14 15.92
CA THR A 97 5.68 -0.66 15.73
C THR A 97 5.97 -1.76 14.73
N MET A 98 5.40 -2.94 14.96
CA MET A 98 5.49 -4.05 14.00
C MET A 98 4.61 -3.77 12.78
N LEU A 99 5.00 -4.34 11.65
CA LEU A 99 4.25 -4.31 10.41
C LEU A 99 4.29 -5.71 9.81
N ASP A 100 3.11 -6.28 9.59
CA ASP A 100 2.99 -7.54 8.91
C ASP A 100 3.32 -7.39 7.42
N ARG A 101 4.06 -8.38 6.93
CA ARG A 101 4.34 -8.56 5.51
C ARG A 101 3.69 -9.83 5.06
N TRP A 102 3.07 -9.79 3.89
CA TRP A 102 2.29 -10.89 3.36
C TRP A 102 2.66 -11.18 1.91
N GLU A 103 2.43 -12.42 1.47
CA GLU A 103 2.80 -12.87 0.14
C GLU A 103 1.58 -13.09 -0.74
N VAL A 104 1.66 -12.62 -1.98
CA VAL A 104 0.73 -12.94 -3.05
C VAL A 104 1.39 -13.97 -3.97
N LYS A 105 0.77 -15.14 -4.10
CA LYS A 105 1.20 -16.18 -5.04
C LYS A 105 0.27 -16.20 -6.23
N LEU A 106 0.79 -15.80 -7.38
CA LEU A 106 0.09 -15.80 -8.66
C LEU A 106 0.45 -17.09 -9.38
N ALA A 107 -0.53 -17.96 -9.61
CA ALA A 107 -0.37 -19.20 -10.37
C ALA A 107 -1.15 -19.10 -11.69
N GLU A 108 -0.48 -19.39 -12.80
CA GLU A 108 -1.14 -19.59 -14.09
C GLU A 108 -1.34 -21.09 -14.29
N GLU A 109 -2.61 -21.50 -14.42
CA GLU A 109 -2.96 -22.88 -14.75
C GLU A 109 -2.85 -23.12 -16.25
N SER A 110 -2.25 -24.25 -16.64
CA SER A 110 -2.32 -24.71 -18.02
C SER A 110 -3.71 -25.29 -18.31
N SER A 111 -4.00 -25.51 -19.59
CA SER A 111 -5.21 -26.24 -20.02
C SER A 111 -5.31 -27.67 -19.46
N GLU A 112 -4.25 -28.19 -18.82
CA GLU A 112 -4.21 -29.49 -18.15
C GLU A 112 -4.40 -29.40 -16.62
N GLY A 113 -4.74 -28.22 -16.09
CA GLY A 113 -5.00 -28.02 -14.65
C GLY A 113 -3.75 -28.10 -13.77
N LYS A 114 -2.56 -27.93 -14.35
CA LYS A 114 -1.30 -27.86 -13.60
C LYS A 114 -0.74 -26.43 -13.62
N PRO A 115 -0.28 -25.90 -12.47
CA PRO A 115 0.39 -24.62 -12.46
C PRO A 115 1.72 -24.75 -13.21
N TYR A 116 1.84 -24.05 -14.34
CA TYR A 116 3.09 -24.09 -15.14
C TYR A 116 3.96 -22.85 -14.90
N LYS A 117 3.40 -21.80 -14.28
CA LYS A 117 4.12 -20.59 -13.93
C LYS A 117 3.59 -20.04 -12.60
N MET A 118 4.49 -19.85 -11.64
CA MET A 118 4.18 -19.30 -10.33
C MET A 118 5.05 -18.06 -10.08
N LYS A 119 4.42 -16.98 -9.62
CA LYS A 119 5.09 -15.72 -9.28
C LYS A 119 4.67 -15.30 -7.88
N THR A 120 5.63 -15.16 -6.98
CA THR A 120 5.40 -14.64 -5.63
C THR A 120 5.74 -13.16 -5.56
N LYS A 121 4.93 -12.39 -4.82
CA LYS A 121 5.15 -10.98 -4.52
C LYS A 121 4.92 -10.70 -3.04
N SER A 122 5.90 -10.12 -2.37
CA SER A 122 5.74 -9.61 -1.01
C SER A 122 5.04 -8.25 -1.04
N MET A 123 4.10 -8.07 -0.13
CA MET A 123 3.24 -6.90 0.00
C MET A 123 3.23 -6.45 1.46
N MET A 124 2.77 -5.22 1.70
CA MET A 124 2.66 -4.64 3.04
C MET A 124 1.41 -3.77 3.22
N ASN A 125 0.87 -3.20 2.13
CA ASN A 125 -0.31 -2.35 2.16
C ASN A 125 -1.55 -3.13 1.72
N TYR A 126 -1.79 -3.22 0.41
CA TYR A 126 -3.02 -3.80 -0.12
C TYR A 126 -2.85 -4.30 -1.56
N LEU A 127 -3.75 -5.19 -1.99
CA LEU A 127 -3.90 -5.69 -3.35
C LEU A 127 -5.34 -5.44 -3.82
N GLY A 128 -5.50 -4.77 -4.95
CA GLY A 128 -6.79 -4.61 -5.62
C GLY A 128 -6.93 -5.52 -6.83
N ILE A 129 -8.16 -5.98 -7.09
CA ILE A 129 -8.62 -6.67 -8.30
C ILE A 129 -9.87 -5.94 -8.78
N GLY A 130 -9.97 -5.63 -10.08
CA GLY A 130 -11.12 -4.91 -10.65
C GLY A 130 -10.84 -3.43 -10.92
N CYS A 131 -11.84 -2.58 -10.65
CA CYS A 131 -11.84 -1.15 -11.02
C CYS A 131 -10.63 -0.40 -10.45
N ASP A 132 -10.30 -0.61 -9.18
CA ASP A 132 -9.10 -0.05 -8.53
C ASP A 132 -7.82 -0.39 -9.29
N ALA A 133 -7.62 -1.69 -9.55
CA ALA A 133 -6.42 -2.19 -10.20
C ALA A 133 -6.26 -1.60 -11.61
N LYS A 134 -7.38 -1.42 -12.32
CA LYS A 134 -7.41 -0.79 -13.64
C LYS A 134 -7.00 0.69 -13.56
N VAL A 135 -7.60 1.47 -12.65
CA VAL A 135 -7.25 2.88 -12.47
C VAL A 135 -5.78 3.03 -12.06
N ALA A 136 -5.30 2.18 -11.16
CA ALA A 136 -3.89 2.14 -10.76
C ALA A 136 -2.96 1.80 -11.94
N TYR A 137 -3.36 0.85 -12.79
CA TYR A 137 -2.61 0.48 -14.00
C TYR A 137 -2.56 1.62 -15.03
N GLU A 138 -3.68 2.25 -15.34
CA GLU A 138 -3.74 3.37 -16.29
C GLU A 138 -2.94 4.58 -15.80
N PHE A 139 -3.02 4.88 -14.50
CA PHE A 139 -2.19 5.90 -13.86
C PHE A 139 -0.70 5.58 -13.98
N HIS A 140 -0.32 4.33 -13.71
CA HIS A 140 1.06 3.87 -13.83
C HIS A 140 1.60 4.00 -15.26
N VAL A 141 0.86 3.49 -16.26
CA VAL A 141 1.22 3.58 -17.68
C VAL A 141 1.36 5.05 -18.11
N THR A 142 0.40 5.90 -17.74
CA THR A 142 0.45 7.33 -18.08
C THR A 142 1.66 8.03 -17.47
N ARG A 143 2.05 7.63 -16.25
CA ARG A 143 3.23 8.13 -15.56
C ARG A 143 4.54 7.71 -16.23
N GLU A 144 4.63 6.48 -16.72
CA GLU A 144 5.80 6.02 -17.47
C GLU A 144 5.95 6.76 -18.80
N ILE A 145 4.84 7.06 -19.47
CA ILE A 145 4.85 7.76 -20.76
C ILE A 145 5.17 9.27 -20.59
N ASN A 146 4.69 9.92 -19.52
CA ASN A 146 4.82 11.37 -19.33
C ASN A 146 5.34 11.76 -17.92
N PRO A 147 6.56 11.33 -17.52
CA PRO A 147 7.04 11.53 -16.15
C PRO A 147 7.05 13.00 -15.70
N GLU A 148 7.28 13.94 -16.61
CA GLU A 148 7.30 15.38 -16.35
C GLU A 148 5.96 15.92 -15.82
N LYS A 149 4.84 15.27 -16.19
CA LYS A 149 3.48 15.65 -15.75
C LYS A 149 3.16 15.17 -14.34
N PHE A 150 4.03 14.37 -13.72
CA PHE A 150 3.81 13.73 -12.41
C PHE A 150 4.69 14.31 -11.29
N SER A 151 5.26 15.49 -11.51
CA SER A 151 6.14 16.18 -10.56
C SER A 151 5.44 16.77 -9.34
N SER A 152 4.10 16.85 -9.33
CA SER A 152 3.33 17.45 -8.23
C SER A 152 2.35 16.45 -7.62
N GLN A 153 2.48 16.21 -6.31
CA GLN A 153 1.61 15.29 -5.56
C GLN A 153 0.13 15.68 -5.64
N PHE A 154 -0.19 16.98 -5.55
CA PHE A 154 -1.57 17.47 -5.65
C PHE A 154 -2.16 17.19 -7.04
N LEU A 155 -1.40 17.49 -8.09
CA LEU A 155 -1.81 17.27 -9.47
C LEU A 155 -1.96 15.77 -9.78
N ASN A 156 -1.13 14.93 -9.19
CA ASN A 156 -1.22 13.48 -9.29
C ASN A 156 -2.51 12.95 -8.64
N LYS A 157 -2.85 13.42 -7.43
CA LYS A 157 -4.10 13.07 -6.75
C LYS A 157 -5.32 13.48 -7.58
N LEU A 158 -5.32 14.68 -8.16
CA LEU A 158 -6.41 15.15 -9.01
C LEU A 158 -6.58 14.30 -10.28
N ARG A 159 -5.48 13.85 -10.90
CA ARG A 159 -5.53 12.93 -12.05
C ARG A 159 -6.13 11.60 -11.65
N TYR A 160 -5.68 11.04 -10.52
CA TYR A 160 -6.19 9.78 -10.01
C TYR A 160 -7.69 9.86 -9.74
N ALA A 161 -8.15 10.94 -9.11
CA ALA A 161 -9.58 11.19 -8.87
C ALA A 161 -10.38 11.29 -10.18
N LYS A 162 -9.81 11.94 -11.21
CA LYS A 162 -10.46 12.06 -12.52
C LYS A 162 -10.59 10.71 -13.23
N GLU A 163 -9.53 9.91 -13.27
CA GLU A 163 -9.58 8.58 -13.89
C GLU A 163 -10.50 7.63 -13.10
N GLY A 164 -10.46 7.67 -11.77
CA GLY A 164 -11.41 6.93 -10.92
C GLY A 164 -12.86 7.32 -11.18
N ALA A 165 -13.18 8.61 -11.30
CA ALA A 165 -14.53 9.07 -11.63
C ALA A 165 -14.98 8.62 -13.03
N ARG A 166 -14.06 8.54 -13.99
CA ARG A 166 -14.34 8.05 -15.35
C ARG A 166 -14.64 6.55 -15.33
N ASP A 167 -13.82 5.76 -14.65
CA ASP A 167 -14.03 4.31 -14.59
C ASP A 167 -15.35 3.94 -13.91
N ILE A 168 -15.73 4.68 -12.86
CA ILE A 168 -17.05 4.56 -12.22
C ILE A 168 -18.20 4.83 -13.21
N MET A 169 -18.04 5.80 -14.12
CA MET A 169 -19.05 6.10 -15.14
C MET A 169 -19.11 5.01 -16.21
N ASP A 170 -17.97 4.50 -16.62
CA ASP A 170 -17.85 3.50 -17.68
C ASP A 170 -18.18 2.07 -17.18
N ARG A 171 -18.23 1.85 -15.85
CA ARG A 171 -18.56 0.59 -15.15
C ARG A 171 -17.82 -0.63 -15.73
N THR A 172 -16.55 -0.45 -16.06
CA THR A 172 -15.82 -1.43 -16.89
C THR A 172 -15.54 -2.76 -16.20
N CYS A 173 -15.69 -2.82 -14.87
CA CYS A 173 -15.55 -4.01 -14.06
C CYS A 173 -16.88 -4.53 -13.50
N ALA A 174 -18.02 -4.15 -14.10
CA ALA A 174 -19.34 -4.62 -13.66
C ALA A 174 -19.47 -6.16 -13.67
N ASP A 175 -18.74 -6.85 -14.55
CA ASP A 175 -18.80 -8.31 -14.68
C ASP A 175 -17.89 -9.07 -13.68
N LEU A 176 -17.16 -8.37 -12.81
CA LEU A 176 -16.20 -8.94 -11.86
C LEU A 176 -16.77 -10.10 -11.01
N PRO A 177 -18.00 -10.04 -10.46
CA PRO A 177 -18.53 -11.12 -9.62
C PRO A 177 -18.71 -12.45 -10.35
N TRP A 178 -18.77 -12.45 -11.68
CA TRP A 178 -18.88 -13.67 -12.50
C TRP A 178 -17.53 -14.16 -13.04
N GLN A 179 -16.46 -13.40 -12.84
CA GLN A 179 -15.11 -13.73 -13.31
C GLN A 179 -14.18 -14.16 -12.17
N VAL A 180 -14.55 -13.86 -10.93
CA VAL A 180 -13.73 -14.10 -9.73
C VAL A 180 -14.47 -15.03 -8.80
N TRP A 181 -13.74 -16.01 -8.27
CA TRP A 181 -14.16 -16.83 -7.15
C TRP A 181 -13.28 -16.48 -5.94
N LEU A 182 -13.90 -16.33 -4.77
CA LEU A 182 -13.23 -15.92 -3.54
C LEU A 182 -13.41 -17.01 -2.47
N GLU A 183 -12.28 -17.50 -1.98
CA GLU A 183 -12.20 -18.37 -0.81
C GLU A 183 -11.39 -17.64 0.27
N VAL A 184 -11.91 -17.57 1.50
CA VAL A 184 -11.23 -17.01 2.67
C VAL A 184 -11.20 -18.06 3.76
N ASP A 185 -10.01 -18.40 4.25
CA ASP A 185 -9.80 -19.40 5.30
C ASP A 185 -10.53 -20.74 5.06
N GLY A 186 -10.52 -21.20 3.80
CA GLY A 186 -11.18 -22.44 3.38
C GLY A 186 -12.69 -22.36 3.24
N ARG A 187 -13.26 -21.15 3.23
CA ARG A 187 -14.70 -20.90 3.07
C ARG A 187 -14.95 -20.08 1.81
N ASP A 188 -15.87 -20.58 0.97
CA ASP A 188 -16.37 -19.84 -0.17
C ASP A 188 -17.15 -18.60 0.27
N ILE A 189 -16.77 -17.45 -0.27
CA ILE A 189 -17.43 -16.17 -0.02
C ILE A 189 -18.15 -15.73 -1.29
N GLU A 190 -19.46 -15.52 -1.20
CA GLU A 190 -20.24 -14.98 -2.31
C GLU A 190 -19.91 -13.50 -2.50
N ILE A 191 -19.39 -13.14 -3.68
CA ILE A 191 -19.11 -11.76 -4.05
C ILE A 191 -20.43 -11.06 -4.40
N PRO A 192 -20.75 -9.90 -3.80
CA PRO A 192 -21.96 -9.14 -4.14
C PRO A 192 -22.02 -8.83 -5.64
N LYS A 193 -23.20 -8.97 -6.24
CA LYS A 193 -23.42 -8.89 -7.71
C LYS A 193 -23.14 -7.51 -8.32
N ASP A 194 -23.05 -6.49 -7.50
CA ASP A 194 -22.74 -5.11 -7.85
C ASP A 194 -21.29 -4.71 -7.53
N SER A 195 -20.47 -5.66 -7.08
CA SER A 195 -19.04 -5.43 -6.83
C SER A 195 -18.30 -5.21 -8.14
N GLU A 196 -17.56 -4.10 -8.21
CA GLU A 196 -16.69 -3.77 -9.35
C GLU A 196 -15.20 -3.87 -8.96
N GLY A 197 -14.91 -4.09 -7.68
CA GLY A 197 -13.57 -4.33 -7.18
C GLY A 197 -13.56 -5.19 -5.92
N LEU A 198 -12.46 -5.92 -5.74
CA LEU A 198 -12.12 -6.67 -4.55
C LEU A 198 -10.76 -6.17 -4.06
N ILE A 199 -10.66 -5.82 -2.78
CA ILE A 199 -9.46 -5.26 -2.18
C ILE A 199 -9.09 -6.07 -0.95
N VAL A 200 -7.86 -6.57 -0.91
CA VAL A 200 -7.25 -7.19 0.27
C VAL A 200 -6.34 -6.16 0.92
N LEU A 201 -6.57 -5.86 2.19
CA LEU A 201 -5.92 -4.82 2.97
C LEU A 201 -5.12 -5.43 4.13
N ASN A 202 -4.01 -4.80 4.48
CA ASN A 202 -3.27 -5.01 5.73
C ASN A 202 -3.21 -3.73 6.57
N ILE A 203 -3.53 -2.58 5.99
CA ILE A 203 -3.43 -1.28 6.66
C ILE A 203 -4.74 -0.51 6.49
N GLY A 204 -5.10 0.27 7.51
CA GLY A 204 -6.27 1.18 7.50
C GLY A 204 -6.08 2.46 6.71
N SER A 205 -5.47 2.35 5.53
CA SER A 205 -5.30 3.48 4.63
C SER A 205 -5.19 3.00 3.19
N TYR A 206 -6.08 3.50 2.35
CA TYR A 206 -6.19 3.14 0.95
C TYR A 206 -6.28 4.41 0.09
N MET A 207 -5.60 4.41 -1.07
CA MET A 207 -5.67 5.49 -2.06
C MET A 207 -5.43 6.91 -1.51
N GLY A 208 -4.45 7.05 -0.61
CA GLY A 208 -4.08 8.34 -0.03
C GLY A 208 -4.92 8.73 1.18
N GLY A 209 -5.35 7.78 2.01
CA GLY A 209 -5.98 8.06 3.30
C GLY A 209 -7.41 7.58 3.49
N VAL A 210 -8.02 6.90 2.53
CA VAL A 210 -9.38 6.37 2.67
C VAL A 210 -9.37 5.18 3.63
N ASP A 211 -10.26 5.19 4.61
CA ASP A 211 -10.55 4.03 5.47
C ASP A 211 -11.72 3.24 4.86
N LEU A 212 -11.40 2.08 4.29
CA LEU A 212 -12.40 1.18 3.70
C LEU A 212 -13.02 0.25 4.74
N TRP A 213 -12.29 -0.13 5.79
CA TRP A 213 -12.77 -1.07 6.80
C TRP A 213 -13.78 -0.39 7.73
N GLN A 214 -13.53 0.90 8.03
CA GLN A 214 -14.29 1.74 8.94
C GLN A 214 -14.28 1.12 10.34
N ASN A 215 -13.21 1.40 11.10
CA ASN A 215 -13.04 0.99 12.49
C ASN A 215 -14.03 1.68 13.45
N ASP A 216 -15.33 1.64 13.14
CA ASP A 216 -16.38 2.24 13.95
C ASP A 216 -16.84 1.26 15.02
N TYR A 217 -16.81 1.72 16.28
CA TYR A 217 -17.26 0.99 17.47
C TYR A 217 -18.78 0.73 17.51
N GLU A 218 -19.55 1.24 16.53
CA GLU A 218 -21.02 1.14 16.48
C GLU A 218 -21.53 0.06 15.50
N ARG A 219 -20.65 -0.73 14.87
CA ARG A 219 -21.10 -1.93 14.14
C ARG A 219 -21.41 -3.03 15.15
N ASP A 220 -22.71 -3.20 15.44
CA ASP A 220 -23.29 -4.33 16.19
C ASP A 220 -23.17 -5.69 15.45
N ASP A 221 -22.31 -5.82 14.43
CA ASP A 221 -22.02 -7.09 13.76
C ASP A 221 -20.83 -7.77 14.46
N ASP A 222 -21.15 -8.65 15.43
CA ASP A 222 -20.29 -9.27 16.44
C ASP A 222 -19.09 -10.14 15.94
N ASP A 223 -18.80 -10.22 14.64
CA ASP A 223 -17.84 -11.21 14.10
C ASP A 223 -16.52 -10.64 13.56
N PHE A 224 -16.35 -9.31 13.48
CA PHE A 224 -15.15 -8.70 12.89
C PHE A 224 -14.33 -7.88 13.90
N SER A 225 -13.02 -8.12 13.95
CA SER A 225 -12.08 -7.33 14.74
C SER A 225 -11.78 -5.98 14.09
N LEU A 226 -11.30 -5.04 14.91
CA LEU A 226 -10.66 -3.83 14.41
C LEU A 226 -9.46 -4.22 13.53
N GLN A 227 -9.31 -3.53 12.41
CA GLN A 227 -8.18 -3.74 11.51
C GLN A 227 -6.88 -3.29 12.19
N SER A 228 -5.83 -4.11 12.05
CA SER A 228 -4.49 -3.78 12.53
C SER A 228 -3.43 -4.27 11.55
N MET A 229 -2.38 -3.47 11.39
CA MET A 229 -1.26 -3.82 10.50
C MET A 229 -0.27 -4.84 11.10
N HIS A 230 -0.57 -5.39 12.27
CA HIS A 230 0.34 -6.25 13.03
C HIS A 230 -0.39 -7.35 13.83
N ASP A 231 -1.59 -7.75 13.39
CA ASP A 231 -2.40 -8.82 14.01
C ASP A 231 -2.37 -10.14 13.23
N LYS A 232 -1.63 -10.19 12.12
CA LYS A 232 -1.50 -11.30 11.16
C LYS A 232 -2.78 -11.63 10.40
N MET A 233 -3.71 -10.69 10.35
CA MET A 233 -4.94 -10.79 9.56
C MET A 233 -4.86 -9.89 8.33
N LEU A 234 -5.72 -10.17 7.35
CA LEU A 234 -5.93 -9.33 6.19
C LEU A 234 -7.43 -9.10 6.04
N GLU A 235 -7.82 -7.86 5.76
CA GLU A 235 -9.21 -7.51 5.54
C GLU A 235 -9.56 -7.60 4.05
N VAL A 236 -10.70 -8.18 3.74
CA VAL A 236 -11.19 -8.30 2.37
C VAL A 236 -12.44 -7.45 2.21
N VAL A 237 -12.39 -6.48 1.29
CA VAL A 237 -13.47 -5.52 1.04
C VAL A 237 -13.90 -5.60 -0.42
N CYS A 238 -15.21 -5.63 -0.65
CA CYS A 238 -15.81 -5.45 -1.98
C CYS A 238 -16.18 -3.98 -2.18
N VAL A 239 -15.85 -3.43 -3.35
CA VAL A 239 -16.21 -2.07 -3.74
C VAL A 239 -17.30 -2.13 -4.80
N CYS A 240 -18.47 -1.58 -4.48
CA CYS A 240 -19.58 -1.43 -5.42
C CYS A 240 -19.52 -0.06 -6.12
N GLY A 241 -19.89 -0.01 -7.40
CA GLY A 241 -19.91 1.22 -8.18
C GLY A 241 -20.75 2.35 -7.55
N ALA A 242 -20.38 3.61 -7.85
CA ALA A 242 -21.00 4.91 -7.51
C ALA A 242 -21.44 5.21 -6.05
N TRP A 243 -21.60 4.24 -5.16
CA TRP A 243 -22.28 4.42 -3.86
C TRP A 243 -21.33 4.78 -2.70
N HIS A 244 -20.02 4.61 -2.85
CA HIS A 244 -19.04 4.91 -1.79
C HIS A 244 -18.51 6.36 -1.76
N LEU A 245 -18.88 7.21 -2.73
CA LEU A 245 -18.40 8.61 -2.80
C LEU A 245 -19.09 9.56 -1.82
N GLY A 246 -20.25 9.20 -1.26
CA GLY A 246 -21.08 10.10 -0.44
C GLY A 246 -20.88 10.02 1.07
N LYS A 247 -20.12 9.04 1.60
CA LYS A 247 -19.99 8.79 3.04
C LYS A 247 -18.59 9.00 3.63
N LEU A 248 -17.61 9.41 2.81
CA LEU A 248 -16.21 9.58 3.21
C LEU A 248 -15.77 11.07 3.26
N GLN A 249 -16.71 11.99 3.51
CA GLN A 249 -16.42 13.40 3.80
C GLN A 249 -16.63 13.72 5.27
#